data_AF-A0A1G7E0Q7-F1
#
_entry.id   AF-A0A1G7E0Q7-F1
#
_cell.length_a   1.000
_cell.length_b   1.000
_cell.length_c   1.000
_cell.angle_alpha   90.00
_cell.angle_beta   90.00
_cell.angle_gamma   90.00
#
_symmetry.space_group_name_H-M   'P 1'
#
loop_
_entity.id
_entity.type
_entity.pdbx_description
1 polymer ?
#
loop_
_entity_poly.entity_id
_entity_poly.type
_entity_poly.pdbx_seq_one_letter_code
_entity_poly.pdbx_strand_id
1 'polypeptide(L)'
;MSLAYWFREGPAEPIENGRIQYGPGKGLPKLVFEGLDNSQKLVKKIATIDPVRKKIILMQPREKALYASGLREQGVNGYLYLFAHASATSLQGVTNIREIVRVISLSGLWHGEPILIDACNAGASPDGIASTLARSLGTHVTAPTTTTWNHPLGGAAIGQGAFEKLPGVLERLAIPNFLRPGQWRTWGPDGQPIATTRTSPRDGGELVKGPLAHELLRKR
;
A
#
# COMPACT_ATOMS: atom_id res chain seq x y z
N MET A 1 22.88 -24.56 -14.99
CA MET A 1 22.62 -23.39 -14.14
C MET A 1 23.62 -23.40 -12.99
N SER A 2 24.44 -22.35 -12.84
CA SER A 2 25.52 -22.29 -11.85
C SER A 2 24.99 -22.00 -10.43
N LEU A 3 25.61 -22.61 -9.41
CA LEU A 3 25.34 -22.40 -7.97
C LEU A 3 25.37 -20.91 -7.56
N ALA A 4 26.09 -20.06 -8.31
CA ALA A 4 26.18 -18.62 -8.06
C ALA A 4 24.86 -17.86 -8.26
N TYR A 5 23.86 -18.46 -8.93
CA TYR A 5 22.56 -17.82 -9.16
C TYR A 5 21.69 -17.72 -7.90
N TRP A 6 21.91 -18.60 -6.91
CA TRP A 6 21.11 -18.67 -5.68
C TRP A 6 21.59 -17.74 -4.56
N PHE A 7 22.80 -17.20 -4.64
CA PHE A 7 23.41 -16.35 -3.59
C PHE A 7 23.31 -14.84 -3.86
N ARG A 8 22.58 -14.40 -4.88
CA ARG A 8 22.31 -12.96 -5.04
C ARG A 8 21.31 -12.51 -3.97
N GLU A 9 21.72 -11.57 -3.12
CA GLU A 9 20.85 -10.70 -2.28
C GLU A 9 19.91 -9.80 -3.14
N GLY A 10 19.45 -10.32 -4.28
CA GLY A 10 18.50 -9.66 -5.15
C GLY A 10 17.06 -10.10 -4.83
N PRO A 11 16.06 -9.40 -5.38
CA PRO A 11 14.67 -9.82 -5.28
C PRO A 11 14.52 -11.27 -5.77
N ALA A 12 13.61 -12.00 -5.12
CA ALA A 12 13.39 -13.45 -5.29
C ALA A 12 13.11 -13.89 -6.75
N GLU A 13 12.74 -12.94 -7.60
CA GLU A 13 12.55 -13.12 -9.02
C GLU A 13 13.58 -12.27 -9.77
N PRO A 14 14.27 -12.83 -10.78
CA PRO A 14 15.29 -12.09 -11.52
C PRO A 14 14.66 -10.89 -12.23
N ILE A 15 15.27 -9.73 -11.99
CA ILE A 15 14.97 -8.50 -12.71
C ILE A 15 16.00 -8.32 -13.81
N GLU A 16 15.52 -8.17 -15.04
CA GLU A 16 16.34 -7.81 -16.19
C GLU A 16 15.66 -6.63 -16.90
N ASN A 17 16.43 -5.59 -17.20
CA ASN A 17 15.93 -4.35 -17.82
C ASN A 17 14.69 -3.76 -17.11
N GLY A 18 14.69 -3.78 -15.77
CA GLY A 18 13.59 -3.24 -14.96
C GLY A 18 12.30 -4.06 -15.00
N ARG A 19 12.36 -5.35 -15.39
CA ARG A 19 11.18 -6.24 -15.46
C ARG A 19 11.44 -7.59 -14.80
N ILE A 20 10.39 -8.14 -14.17
CA ILE A 20 10.38 -9.56 -13.76
C ILE A 20 10.33 -10.44 -15.00
N GLN A 21 11.22 -11.41 -15.08
CA GLN A 21 11.35 -12.30 -16.24
C GLN A 21 10.42 -13.52 -16.18
N TYR A 22 10.13 -14.00 -14.97
CA TYR A 22 9.34 -15.22 -14.73
C TYR A 22 8.47 -15.05 -13.50
N GLY A 23 7.35 -15.78 -13.41
CA GLY A 23 6.44 -15.72 -12.28
C GLY A 23 5.26 -14.75 -12.47
N PRO A 24 4.41 -14.60 -11.44
CA PRO A 24 3.12 -13.89 -11.53
C PRO A 24 3.23 -12.40 -11.93
N GLY A 25 4.37 -11.76 -11.65
CA GLY A 25 4.63 -10.35 -11.98
C GLY A 25 5.32 -10.13 -13.33
N LYS A 26 5.42 -11.16 -14.17
CA LYS A 26 6.17 -11.13 -15.45
C LYS A 26 5.74 -9.97 -16.33
N GLY A 27 6.72 -9.28 -16.91
CA GLY A 27 6.51 -8.18 -17.87
C GLY A 27 6.15 -6.84 -17.25
N LEU A 28 5.73 -6.80 -15.98
CA LEU A 28 5.41 -5.56 -15.28
C LEU A 28 6.68 -4.75 -14.97
N PRO A 29 6.67 -3.41 -15.15
CA PRO A 29 7.79 -2.55 -14.79
C PRO A 29 8.15 -2.60 -13.30
N LYS A 30 9.42 -2.28 -13.00
CA LYS A 30 9.99 -2.28 -11.66
C LYS A 30 10.79 -1.02 -11.41
N LEU A 31 10.61 -0.49 -10.21
CA LEU A 31 11.50 0.51 -9.63
C LEU A 31 12.18 -0.11 -8.41
N VAL A 32 13.45 0.22 -8.22
CA VAL A 32 14.21 -0.19 -7.04
C VAL A 32 14.19 0.95 -6.05
N PHE A 33 14.01 0.61 -4.77
CA PHE A 33 14.10 1.54 -3.65
C PHE A 33 14.78 0.83 -2.46
N GLU A 34 15.17 1.59 -1.45
CA GLU A 34 15.82 1.03 -0.26
C GLU A 34 14.88 1.01 0.95
N GLY A 35 14.97 -0.07 1.75
CA GLY A 35 14.22 -0.19 2.99
C GLY A 35 14.77 -1.31 3.87
N LEU A 36 14.41 -1.28 5.14
CA LEU A 36 14.84 -2.27 6.13
C LEU A 36 14.13 -3.61 5.93
N ASP A 37 14.87 -4.70 6.04
CA ASP A 37 14.29 -6.04 6.16
C ASP A 37 13.87 -6.37 7.61
N ASN A 38 13.44 -7.61 7.84
CA ASN A 38 13.00 -8.06 9.16
C ASN A 38 14.14 -8.09 10.20
N SER A 39 15.40 -8.12 9.74
CA SER A 39 16.60 -8.08 10.56
C SER A 39 17.14 -6.65 10.73
N GLN A 40 16.37 -5.63 10.34
CA GLN A 40 16.75 -4.21 10.37
C GLN A 40 17.97 -3.86 9.50
N LYS A 41 18.32 -4.68 8.51
CA LYS A 41 19.37 -4.38 7.54
C LYS A 41 18.77 -3.58 6.38
N LEU A 42 19.44 -2.50 5.96
CA LEU A 42 19.08 -1.78 4.75
C LEU A 42 19.34 -2.66 3.53
N VAL A 43 18.29 -2.90 2.75
CA VAL A 43 18.35 -3.74 1.55
C VAL A 43 17.64 -3.06 0.38
N LYS A 44 18.01 -3.47 -0.83
CA LYS A 44 17.28 -3.10 -2.04
C LYS A 44 15.98 -3.88 -2.11
N LYS A 45 14.89 -3.17 -2.36
CA LYS A 45 13.55 -3.69 -2.54
C LYS A 45 13.00 -3.25 -3.88
N ILE A 46 11.92 -3.89 -4.29
CA ILE A 46 11.29 -3.63 -5.58
C ILE A 46 9.88 -3.12 -5.41
N ALA A 47 9.52 -2.11 -6.20
CA ALA A 47 8.17 -1.66 -6.43
C ALA A 47 7.71 -2.19 -7.79
N THR A 48 6.66 -2.99 -7.79
CA THR A 48 6.01 -3.49 -9.01
C THR A 48 4.94 -2.53 -9.46
N ILE A 49 5.08 -2.02 -10.69
CA ILE A 49 4.16 -1.06 -11.29
C ILE A 49 3.14 -1.83 -12.13
N ASP A 50 1.86 -1.72 -11.81
CA ASP A 50 0.74 -2.25 -12.61
C ASP A 50 0.00 -1.07 -13.26
N PRO A 51 0.34 -0.72 -14.51
CA PRO A 51 -0.27 0.43 -15.19
C PRO A 51 -1.75 0.21 -15.53
N VAL A 52 -2.15 -1.04 -15.76
CA VAL A 52 -3.54 -1.38 -16.12
C VAL A 52 -4.46 -1.13 -14.93
N ARG A 53 -4.02 -1.48 -13.72
CA ARG A 53 -4.80 -1.31 -12.48
C ARG A 53 -4.45 -0.04 -11.70
N LYS A 54 -3.62 0.86 -12.26
CA LYS A 54 -3.10 2.07 -11.59
C LYS A 54 -2.60 1.80 -10.16
N LYS A 55 -1.73 0.79 -10.02
CA LYS A 55 -1.30 0.29 -8.71
C LYS A 55 0.21 0.15 -8.62
N ILE A 56 0.75 0.41 -7.43
CA ILE A 56 2.13 0.15 -7.06
C ILE A 56 2.14 -0.88 -5.93
N ILE A 57 2.71 -2.04 -6.21
CA ILE A 57 2.84 -3.16 -5.25
C ILE A 57 4.25 -3.12 -4.68
N LEU A 58 4.36 -2.84 -3.38
CA LEU A 58 5.62 -2.81 -2.63
C LEU A 58 5.89 -4.12 -1.88
N MET A 59 4.94 -5.05 -1.86
CA MET A 59 5.19 -6.42 -1.43
C MET A 59 6.28 -7.07 -2.28
N GLN A 60 7.21 -7.77 -1.65
CA GLN A 60 8.34 -8.37 -2.36
C GLN A 60 7.93 -9.73 -2.95
N PRO A 61 8.45 -10.15 -4.12
CA PRO A 61 8.07 -11.43 -4.74
C PRO A 61 8.34 -12.67 -3.87
N ARG A 62 9.33 -12.62 -2.96
CA ARG A 62 9.56 -13.69 -1.97
C ARG A 62 8.35 -13.94 -1.07
N GLU A 63 7.50 -12.92 -0.90
CA GLU A 63 6.28 -12.96 -0.08
C GLU A 63 5.13 -13.53 -0.89
N LYS A 64 5.33 -14.75 -1.44
CA LYS A 64 4.55 -15.35 -2.53
C LYS A 64 3.04 -15.11 -2.44
N ALA A 65 2.43 -15.37 -1.28
CA ALA A 65 0.99 -15.24 -1.08
C ALA A 65 0.51 -13.78 -1.10
N LEU A 66 1.23 -12.87 -0.41
CA LEU A 66 0.90 -11.45 -0.36
C LEU A 66 1.18 -10.78 -1.71
N TYR A 67 2.28 -11.13 -2.36
CA TYR A 67 2.60 -10.64 -3.70
C TYR A 67 1.53 -11.06 -4.72
N ALA A 68 1.12 -12.33 -4.71
CA ALA A 68 0.05 -12.82 -5.56
C ALA A 68 -1.31 -12.16 -5.26
N SER A 69 -1.62 -11.89 -3.98
CA SER A 69 -2.81 -11.13 -3.59
C SER A 69 -2.75 -9.72 -4.18
N GLY A 70 -1.62 -9.03 -3.98
CA GLY A 70 -1.35 -7.71 -4.54
C GLY A 70 -1.49 -7.67 -6.05
N LEU A 71 -1.15 -8.71 -6.79
CA LEU A 71 -1.34 -8.77 -8.25
C LEU A 71 -2.81 -8.99 -8.66
N ARG A 72 -3.57 -9.77 -7.89
CA ARG A 72 -4.98 -10.10 -8.18
C ARG A 72 -5.95 -8.97 -7.85
N GLU A 73 -5.62 -8.20 -6.82
CA GLU A 73 -6.46 -7.11 -6.33
C GLU A 73 -6.78 -6.12 -7.46
N GLN A 74 -8.03 -5.64 -7.53
CA GLN A 74 -8.39 -4.63 -8.53
C GLN A 74 -7.78 -3.26 -8.18
N GLY A 75 -7.70 -2.39 -9.18
CA GLY A 75 -7.42 -0.98 -8.94
C GLY A 75 -8.62 -0.29 -8.30
N VAL A 76 -8.41 0.90 -7.73
CA VAL A 76 -9.49 1.75 -7.23
C VAL A 76 -9.67 2.92 -8.17
N ASN A 77 -10.86 3.05 -8.76
CA ASN A 77 -11.11 4.08 -9.76
C ASN A 77 -10.90 5.48 -9.18
N GLY A 78 -10.16 6.34 -9.88
CA GLY A 78 -9.82 7.69 -9.43
C GLY A 78 -8.69 7.78 -8.40
N TYR A 79 -8.06 6.66 -8.01
CA TYR A 79 -6.96 6.63 -7.05
C TYR A 79 -5.70 6.00 -7.65
N LEU A 80 -4.53 6.47 -7.20
CA LEU A 80 -3.34 5.64 -7.21
C LEU A 80 -3.41 4.67 -6.03
N TYR A 81 -3.29 3.38 -6.30
CA TYR A 81 -3.40 2.35 -5.27
C TYR A 81 -2.02 1.82 -4.84
N LEU A 82 -1.70 1.92 -3.54
CA LEU A 82 -0.47 1.38 -2.96
C LEU A 82 -0.78 0.14 -2.13
N PHE A 83 -0.09 -0.96 -2.41
CA PHE A 83 -0.24 -2.23 -1.70
C PHE A 83 1.08 -2.65 -1.05
N ALA A 84 1.16 -2.64 0.27
CA ALA A 84 2.43 -2.71 1.00
C ALA A 84 2.30 -3.29 2.41
N HIS A 85 3.42 -3.63 3.04
CA HIS A 85 3.49 -3.67 4.50
C HIS A 85 3.60 -2.26 5.05
N ALA A 86 3.03 -2.02 6.23
CA ALA A 86 3.21 -0.77 6.94
C ALA A 86 3.13 -0.93 8.45
N SER A 87 3.55 0.13 9.12
CA SER A 87 3.21 0.49 10.49
C SER A 87 2.65 1.92 10.49
N ALA A 88 2.36 2.47 11.67
CA ALA A 88 1.98 3.87 11.79
C ALA A 88 3.02 4.86 11.25
N THR A 89 4.31 4.46 11.20
CA THR A 89 5.45 5.34 10.93
C THR A 89 6.32 4.91 9.75
N SER A 90 6.07 3.75 9.15
CA SER A 90 6.87 3.27 8.02
C SER A 90 6.02 2.51 7.00
N LEU A 91 6.42 2.60 5.74
CA LEU A 91 5.83 1.87 4.61
C LEU A 91 6.93 1.01 3.98
N GLN A 92 6.74 -0.30 3.96
CA GLN A 92 7.71 -1.28 3.47
C GLN A 92 9.11 -1.14 4.08
N GLY A 93 9.21 -0.68 5.32
CA GLY A 93 10.48 -0.53 6.05
C GLY A 93 11.37 0.61 5.53
N VAL A 94 10.84 1.52 4.71
CA VAL A 94 11.62 2.71 4.30
C VAL A 94 11.96 3.54 5.53
N THR A 95 13.22 3.97 5.61
CA THR A 95 13.71 4.90 6.66
C THR A 95 13.51 6.35 6.26
N ASN A 96 13.32 6.61 4.97
CA ASN A 96 13.08 7.94 4.42
C ASN A 96 11.91 7.90 3.42
N ILE A 97 10.86 8.65 3.69
CA ILE A 97 9.66 8.73 2.84
C ILE A 97 9.98 9.21 1.41
N ARG A 98 11.09 9.92 1.19
CA ARG A 98 11.54 10.36 -0.14
C ARG A 98 11.73 9.19 -1.11
N GLU A 99 12.06 7.99 -0.62
CA GLU A 99 12.14 6.78 -1.45
C GLU A 99 10.77 6.42 -2.05
N ILE A 100 9.70 6.49 -1.24
CA ILE A 100 8.33 6.20 -1.70
C ILE A 100 7.83 7.30 -2.63
N VAL A 101 8.08 8.56 -2.29
CA VAL A 101 7.76 9.72 -3.15
C VAL A 101 8.42 9.55 -4.52
N ARG A 102 9.72 9.19 -4.54
CA ARG A 102 10.45 8.92 -5.78
C ARG A 102 9.84 7.76 -6.57
N VAL A 103 9.50 6.65 -5.93
CA VAL A 103 8.84 5.50 -6.58
C VAL A 103 7.53 5.93 -7.23
N ILE A 104 6.70 6.70 -6.52
CA ILE A 104 5.42 7.20 -7.04
C ILE A 104 5.65 8.11 -8.24
N SER A 105 6.54 9.10 -8.14
CA SER A 105 6.83 10.03 -9.24
C SER A 105 7.43 9.34 -10.47
N LEU A 106 8.36 8.41 -10.27
CA LEU A 106 9.01 7.68 -11.37
C LEU A 106 8.14 6.56 -11.95
N SER A 107 7.04 6.18 -11.30
CA SER A 107 6.14 5.13 -11.80
C SER A 107 5.44 5.52 -13.11
N GLY A 108 5.30 6.82 -13.36
CA GLY A 108 4.50 7.36 -14.45
C GLY A 108 2.99 7.14 -14.28
N LEU A 109 2.52 6.64 -13.13
CA LEU A 109 1.10 6.38 -12.87
C LEU A 109 0.37 7.54 -12.19
N TRP A 110 1.11 8.44 -11.54
CA TRP A 110 0.55 9.47 -10.68
C TRP A 110 0.68 10.85 -11.30
N HIS A 111 -0.44 11.55 -11.36
CA HIS A 111 -0.62 12.88 -11.96
C HIS A 111 -1.40 13.82 -11.01
N GLY A 112 -1.30 13.59 -9.70
CA GLY A 112 -1.97 14.38 -8.68
C GLY A 112 -3.28 13.78 -8.17
N GLU A 113 -3.64 12.57 -8.58
CA GLU A 113 -4.79 11.86 -8.03
C GLU A 113 -4.61 11.57 -6.53
N PRO A 114 -5.72 11.38 -5.78
CA PRO A 114 -5.68 10.84 -4.43
C PRO A 114 -5.01 9.46 -4.38
N ILE A 115 -4.41 9.15 -3.23
CA ILE A 115 -3.70 7.90 -3.00
C ILE A 115 -4.45 7.07 -1.96
N LEU A 116 -4.68 5.80 -2.26
CA LEU A 116 -5.14 4.81 -1.28
C LEU A 116 -3.96 3.92 -0.88
N ILE A 117 -3.70 3.82 0.42
CA ILE A 117 -2.73 2.87 0.98
C ILE A 117 -3.50 1.70 1.57
N ASP A 118 -3.44 0.51 0.95
CA ASP A 118 -3.81 -0.75 1.60
C ASP A 118 -2.54 -1.38 2.20
N ALA A 119 -2.30 -1.01 3.44
CA ALA A 119 -1.21 -1.51 4.26
C ALA A 119 -1.57 -1.38 5.75
N CYS A 120 -1.38 -2.45 6.52
CA CYS A 120 -1.74 -2.50 7.93
C CYS A 120 -1.27 -1.27 8.73
N ASN A 121 -2.19 -0.63 9.46
CA ASN A 121 -1.92 0.46 10.39
C ASN A 121 -1.26 1.72 9.78
N ALA A 122 -1.16 1.84 8.45
CA ALA A 122 -0.55 3.00 7.80
C ALA A 122 -1.24 4.33 8.18
N GLY A 123 -2.49 4.25 8.59
CA GLY A 123 -3.28 5.37 9.06
C GLY A 123 -3.51 5.44 10.57
N ALA A 124 -2.81 4.64 11.39
CA ALA A 124 -3.06 4.60 12.83
C ALA A 124 -2.74 5.93 13.54
N SER A 125 -1.65 6.61 13.16
CA SER A 125 -1.28 7.92 13.72
C SER A 125 -1.78 9.10 12.86
N PRO A 126 -2.34 10.17 13.45
CA PRO A 126 -2.74 11.38 12.72
C PRO A 126 -1.58 12.10 12.01
N ASP A 127 -0.36 11.99 12.51
CA ASP A 127 0.88 12.62 12.04
C ASP A 127 1.90 11.59 11.51
N GLY A 128 1.42 10.38 11.19
CA GLY A 128 2.26 9.25 10.79
C GLY A 128 2.66 9.23 9.31
N ILE A 129 2.91 8.02 8.80
CA ILE A 129 3.43 7.80 7.45
C ILE A 129 2.47 8.31 6.36
N ALA A 130 1.15 8.13 6.53
CA ALA A 130 0.15 8.60 5.58
C ALA A 130 0.06 10.14 5.54
N SER A 131 0.10 10.80 6.70
CA SER A 131 0.18 12.27 6.81
C SER A 131 1.43 12.81 6.11
N THR A 132 2.58 12.19 6.38
CA THR A 132 3.87 12.59 5.80
C THR A 132 3.86 12.42 4.27
N LEU A 133 3.29 11.33 3.77
CA LEU A 133 3.16 11.10 2.33
C LEU A 133 2.24 12.15 1.67
N ALA A 134 1.09 12.43 2.30
CA ALA A 134 0.12 13.43 1.81
C ALA A 134 0.77 14.81 1.64
N ARG A 135 1.49 15.26 2.68
CA ARG A 135 2.25 16.52 2.65
C ARG A 135 3.35 16.54 1.61
N SER A 136 4.08 15.42 1.48
CA SER A 136 5.23 15.35 0.56
C SER A 136 4.81 15.38 -0.92
N LEU A 137 3.63 14.84 -1.23
CA LEU A 137 3.08 14.80 -2.59
C LEU A 137 2.05 15.90 -2.85
N GLY A 138 1.62 16.65 -1.84
CA GLY A 138 0.58 17.66 -1.98
C GLY A 138 -0.75 17.09 -2.48
N THR A 139 -1.11 15.88 -2.04
CA THR A 139 -2.35 15.21 -2.44
C THR A 139 -3.06 14.57 -1.25
N HIS A 140 -4.29 14.14 -1.48
CA HIS A 140 -5.07 13.39 -0.50
C HIS A 140 -4.54 11.97 -0.37
N VAL A 141 -4.42 11.49 0.87
CA VAL A 141 -4.04 10.09 1.16
C VAL A 141 -5.12 9.49 2.05
N THR A 142 -5.55 8.26 1.76
CA THR A 142 -6.43 7.47 2.63
C THR A 142 -5.73 6.18 3.04
N ALA A 143 -5.78 5.84 4.33
CA ALA A 143 -5.08 4.68 4.88
C ALA A 143 -5.85 4.08 6.08
N PRO A 144 -5.70 2.76 6.33
CA PRO A 144 -6.40 2.07 7.40
C PRO A 144 -5.78 2.38 8.76
N THR A 145 -6.60 2.58 9.78
CA THR A 145 -6.15 2.78 11.16
C THR A 145 -5.79 1.47 11.86
N THR A 146 -6.18 0.33 11.29
CA THR A 146 -5.97 -1.02 11.84
C THR A 146 -5.32 -1.94 10.80
N THR A 147 -5.17 -3.22 11.13
CA THR A 147 -4.70 -4.25 10.21
C THR A 147 -5.65 -4.43 9.03
N THR A 148 -5.12 -4.63 7.82
CA THR A 148 -5.92 -4.97 6.65
C THR A 148 -5.92 -6.47 6.38
N TRP A 149 -7.08 -6.96 5.96
CA TRP A 149 -7.27 -8.32 5.49
C TRP A 149 -7.50 -8.30 3.98
N ASN A 150 -6.74 -9.12 3.27
CA ASN A 150 -6.77 -9.22 1.81
C ASN A 150 -6.71 -10.69 1.34
N HIS A 151 -6.96 -11.64 2.25
CA HIS A 151 -6.93 -13.06 1.93
C HIS A 151 -8.35 -13.60 1.68
N PRO A 152 -8.65 -14.11 0.47
CA PRO A 152 -9.96 -14.67 0.19
C PRO A 152 -10.11 -16.03 0.88
N LEU A 153 -11.08 -16.16 1.79
CA LEU A 153 -11.48 -17.46 2.38
C LEU A 153 -12.37 -18.24 1.39
N GLY A 154 -11.84 -18.56 0.20
CA GLY A 154 -12.50 -19.46 -0.76
C GLY A 154 -13.51 -18.82 -1.72
N GLY A 155 -13.52 -17.49 -1.91
CA GLY A 155 -14.44 -16.82 -2.85
C GLY A 155 -14.06 -15.38 -3.17
N ALA A 156 -14.88 -14.70 -3.96
CA ALA A 156 -14.71 -13.28 -4.30
C ALA A 156 -14.90 -12.40 -3.05
N ALA A 157 -13.81 -11.81 -2.56
CA ALA A 157 -13.71 -10.61 -1.73
C ALA A 157 -14.60 -10.47 -0.46
N ILE A 158 -15.31 -11.50 0.01
CA ILE A 158 -15.97 -11.43 1.32
C ILE A 158 -14.90 -11.34 2.40
N GLY A 159 -14.86 -10.20 3.09
CA GLY A 159 -13.97 -9.96 4.24
C GLY A 159 -12.71 -9.17 3.94
N GLN A 160 -12.50 -8.60 2.75
CA GLN A 160 -11.38 -7.70 2.54
C GLN A 160 -11.66 -6.33 3.19
N GLY A 161 -10.68 -5.72 3.86
CA GLY A 161 -10.87 -4.42 4.53
C GLY A 161 -9.97 -4.23 5.74
N ALA A 162 -10.17 -3.12 6.45
CA ALA A 162 -9.52 -2.89 7.74
C ALA A 162 -10.34 -3.58 8.85
N PHE A 163 -9.68 -4.32 9.74
CA PHE A 163 -10.31 -4.99 10.87
C PHE A 163 -9.43 -4.90 12.10
N GLU A 164 -10.05 -4.94 13.26
CA GLU A 164 -9.35 -5.15 14.53
C GLU A 164 -8.87 -6.60 14.64
N LYS A 165 -7.89 -6.85 15.51
CA LYS A 165 -7.47 -8.21 15.83
C LYS A 165 -8.49 -8.90 16.76
N LEU A 166 -8.43 -10.22 16.82
CA LEU A 166 -9.17 -10.99 17.82
C LEU A 166 -8.69 -10.65 19.25
N PRO A 167 -9.57 -10.64 20.26
CA PRO A 167 -9.21 -10.25 21.61
C PRO A 167 -8.40 -11.32 22.37
N GLY A 168 -7.59 -10.87 23.32
CA GLY A 168 -6.89 -11.74 24.27
C GLY A 168 -5.88 -12.68 23.62
N VAL A 169 -5.83 -13.93 24.07
CA VAL A 169 -4.87 -14.93 23.57
C VAL A 169 -5.02 -15.23 22.07
N LEU A 170 -6.20 -14.93 21.49
CA LEU A 170 -6.49 -15.14 20.09
C LEU A 170 -5.91 -14.05 19.18
N GLU A 171 -5.38 -12.95 19.72
CA GLU A 171 -4.71 -11.88 18.96
C GLU A 171 -3.53 -12.41 18.13
N ARG A 172 -2.94 -13.53 18.55
CA ARG A 172 -1.81 -14.19 17.86
C ARG A 172 -2.22 -14.92 16.58
N LEU A 173 -3.51 -15.19 16.39
CA LEU A 173 -4.01 -15.80 15.18
C LEU A 173 -3.94 -14.79 14.03
N ALA A 174 -3.60 -15.26 12.84
CA ALA A 174 -3.58 -14.41 11.65
C ALA A 174 -4.99 -14.00 11.17
N ILE A 175 -6.05 -14.39 11.87
CA ILE A 175 -7.44 -14.16 11.46
C ILE A 175 -7.94 -12.85 12.10
N PRO A 176 -8.51 -11.91 11.33
CA PRO A 176 -9.04 -10.66 11.85
C PRO A 176 -10.37 -10.88 12.58
N ASN A 177 -10.76 -9.92 13.40
CA ASN A 177 -12.10 -9.87 13.96
C ASN A 177 -13.08 -9.27 12.94
N PHE A 178 -13.71 -10.14 12.14
CA PHE A 178 -14.68 -9.73 11.11
C PHE A 178 -15.90 -8.95 11.66
N LEU A 179 -16.18 -9.05 12.97
CA LEU A 179 -17.26 -8.30 13.64
C LEU A 179 -16.83 -6.91 14.10
N ARG A 180 -15.54 -6.59 14.01
CA ARG A 180 -14.97 -5.29 14.39
C ARG A 180 -14.25 -4.67 13.19
N PRO A 181 -15.00 -4.04 12.26
CA PRO A 181 -14.39 -3.31 11.17
C PRO A 181 -13.51 -2.19 11.75
N GLY A 182 -12.33 -2.06 11.17
CA GLY A 182 -11.42 -0.96 11.43
C GLY A 182 -11.94 0.33 10.81
N GLN A 183 -11.12 1.36 10.88
CA GLN A 183 -11.42 2.66 10.27
C GLN A 183 -10.40 2.98 9.19
N TRP A 184 -10.76 3.93 8.35
CA TRP A 184 -9.92 4.53 7.34
C TRP A 184 -9.86 6.01 7.63
N ARG A 185 -8.66 6.57 7.60
CA ARG A 185 -8.46 8.00 7.79
C ARG A 185 -7.97 8.61 6.50
N THR A 186 -8.42 9.83 6.22
CA THR A 186 -8.01 10.60 5.04
C THR A 186 -7.30 11.87 5.50
N TRP A 187 -6.19 12.17 4.84
CA TRP A 187 -5.42 13.41 5.01
C TRP A 187 -5.58 14.30 3.79
N GLY A 188 -5.60 15.61 4.04
CA GLY A 188 -5.49 16.62 3.00
C GLY A 188 -4.04 16.80 2.51
N PRO A 189 -3.83 17.60 1.44
CA PRO A 189 -2.51 17.92 0.90
C PRO A 189 -1.52 18.56 1.88
N ASP A 190 -2.00 19.14 2.98
CA ASP A 190 -1.18 19.69 4.07
C ASP A 190 -0.70 18.62 5.07
N GLY A 191 -1.20 17.39 4.93
CA GLY A 191 -0.96 16.29 5.85
C GLY A 191 -1.82 16.35 7.10
N GLN A 192 -2.87 17.17 7.15
CA GLN A 192 -3.82 17.18 8.27
C GLN A 192 -4.96 16.18 8.03
N PRO A 193 -5.42 15.47 9.07
CA PRO A 193 -6.56 14.56 8.94
C PRO A 193 -7.84 15.35 8.66
N ILE A 194 -8.60 14.96 7.65
CA ILE A 194 -9.85 15.63 7.23
C ILE A 194 -11.09 14.74 7.38
N ALA A 195 -10.92 13.42 7.45
CA ALA A 195 -12.02 12.49 7.63
C ALA A 195 -11.55 11.18 8.28
N THR A 196 -12.46 10.49 8.96
CA THR A 196 -12.30 9.10 9.38
C THR A 196 -13.62 8.36 9.10
N THR A 197 -13.56 7.29 8.32
CA THR A 197 -14.70 6.51 7.84
C THR A 197 -14.54 5.04 8.21
N ARG A 198 -15.63 4.26 8.15
CA ARG A 198 -15.57 2.79 8.35
C ARG A 198 -15.27 2.02 7.07
N THR A 199 -15.49 2.64 5.91
CA THR A 199 -15.27 2.05 4.59
C THR A 199 -14.16 2.78 3.86
N SER A 200 -13.43 2.05 3.02
CA SER A 200 -12.43 2.64 2.14
C SER A 200 -13.04 3.06 0.79
N PRO A 201 -12.33 3.88 0.01
CA PRO A 201 -12.68 4.13 -1.39
C PRO A 201 -12.78 2.85 -2.25
N ARG A 202 -12.11 1.75 -1.86
CA ARG A 202 -12.24 0.46 -2.54
C ARG A 202 -13.63 -0.15 -2.37
N ASP A 203 -14.24 0.04 -1.20
CA ASP A 203 -15.49 -0.63 -0.82
C ASP A 203 -16.73 0.20 -1.26
N GLY A 204 -16.57 1.11 -2.22
CA GLY A 204 -17.61 2.05 -2.65
C GLY A 204 -17.77 3.26 -1.75
N GLY A 205 -16.83 3.51 -0.83
CA GLY A 205 -16.78 4.77 -0.08
C GLY A 205 -16.57 5.94 -1.04
N GLU A 206 -17.51 6.89 -1.08
CA GLU A 206 -17.32 8.10 -1.87
C GLU A 206 -16.11 8.90 -1.35
N LEU A 207 -15.43 9.61 -2.26
CA LEU A 207 -14.62 10.78 -1.90
C LEU A 207 -15.41 11.59 -0.88
N VAL A 208 -14.82 11.95 0.26
CA VAL A 208 -15.44 12.76 1.33
C VAL A 208 -16.36 13.80 0.71
N LYS A 209 -17.68 13.53 0.65
CA LYS A 209 -18.69 14.50 0.23
C LYS A 209 -19.19 15.16 1.49
N GLY A 210 -18.78 16.40 1.66
CA GLY A 210 -19.18 17.26 2.76
C GLY A 210 -18.84 18.71 2.40
N PRO A 211 -19.25 19.68 3.21
CA PRO A 211 -19.08 21.12 2.91
C PRO A 211 -17.64 21.51 2.51
N LEU A 212 -16.63 20.79 3.01
CA LEU A 212 -15.21 20.96 2.67
C LEU A 212 -14.78 20.46 1.28
N ALA A 213 -15.55 19.57 0.63
CA ALA A 213 -15.23 19.04 -0.70
C ALA A 213 -15.45 20.10 -1.80
N HIS A 214 -16.42 20.99 -1.60
CA HIS A 214 -16.71 22.08 -2.53
C HIS A 214 -15.72 23.24 -2.45
N GLU A 215 -15.06 23.44 -1.31
CA GLU A 215 -14.00 24.45 -1.19
C GLU A 215 -12.69 24.03 -1.87
N LEU A 216 -12.40 22.72 -1.94
CA LEU A 216 -11.16 22.18 -2.52
C LEU A 216 -11.17 22.14 -4.06
N LEU A 217 -12.34 22.11 -4.70
CA LEU A 217 -12.47 22.20 -6.16
C LEU A 217 -12.44 23.65 -6.68
N ARG A 218 -12.52 24.65 -5.80
CA ARG A 218 -12.60 26.08 -6.16
C ARG A 218 -11.25 26.80 -6.23
N LYS A 219 -10.16 26.18 -5.81
CA LYS A 219 -8.80 26.76 -5.88
C LYS A 219 -7.93 26.05 -6.92
N ARG A 220 -8.41 26.01 -8.16
CA ARG A 220 -7.57 25.87 -9.36
C ARG A 220 -7.51 27.21 -10.06
#